data_AF-A0A6M3JHL0-F1
#
_entry.id   AF-A0A6M3JHL0-F1
#
_cell.length_a   1.000
_cell.length_b   1.000
_cell.length_c   1.000
_cell.angle_alpha   90.00
_cell.angle_beta   90.00
_cell.angle_gamma   90.00
#
_symmetry.space_group_name_H-M   'P 1'
#
loop_
_entity.id
_entity.type
_entity.pdbx_description
1 polymer ?
#
loop_
_entity_poly.entity_id
_entity_poly.type
_entity_poly.pdbx_seq_one_letter_code
_entity_poly.pdbx_strand_id
1 'polypeptide(L)'
;MAKKQLRTPNSRIRSALRRLYLTSRERGQAIKRDNYSCQTCGVKQSRKKGAEVYVEVHHKNHNIENWNKLFEAVREHLLCAPEELTTLCRECHKELTAKNKLDKLSKLS
;
A
#
# COMPACT_ATOMS: atom_id res chain seq x y z
N MET A 1 -12.35 23.85 -17.74
CA MET A 1 -13.04 23.26 -16.57
C MET A 1 -12.59 21.82 -16.41
N ALA A 2 -12.12 21.40 -15.22
CA ALA A 2 -11.70 20.02 -15.01
C ALA A 2 -12.90 19.06 -15.10
N LYS A 3 -12.81 18.00 -15.91
CA LYS A 3 -13.85 16.96 -15.99
C LYS A 3 -14.08 16.35 -14.60
N LYS A 4 -15.34 16.31 -14.15
CA LYS A 4 -15.72 15.67 -12.88
C LYS A 4 -15.34 14.18 -12.94
N GLN A 5 -14.38 13.77 -12.13
CA GLN A 5 -14.00 12.37 -12.03
C GLN A 5 -15.01 11.63 -11.17
N LEU A 6 -15.64 10.60 -11.72
CA LEU A 6 -16.63 9.76 -11.04
C LEU A 6 -16.01 8.75 -10.06
N ARG A 7 -14.70 8.47 -10.21
CA ARG A 7 -13.97 7.49 -9.40
C ARG A 7 -12.59 8.00 -9.04
N THR A 8 -12.00 7.43 -8.00
CA THR A 8 -10.60 7.69 -7.64
C THR A 8 -9.65 7.28 -8.78
N PRO A 9 -8.77 8.18 -9.25
CA PRO A 9 -7.81 7.85 -10.30
C PRO A 9 -6.82 6.76 -9.92
N ASN A 10 -6.41 5.95 -10.91
CA ASN A 10 -5.33 4.96 -10.76
C ASN A 10 -4.05 5.57 -10.18
N SER A 11 -3.73 6.82 -10.53
CA SER A 11 -2.55 7.52 -10.01
C SER A 11 -2.61 7.73 -8.50
N ARG A 12 -3.78 8.03 -7.92
CA ARG A 12 -3.94 8.17 -6.47
C ARG A 12 -3.80 6.83 -5.76
N ILE A 13 -4.42 5.78 -6.30
CA ILE A 13 -4.30 4.42 -5.77
C ILE A 13 -2.82 3.97 -5.81
N ARG A 14 -2.16 4.16 -6.95
CA ARG A 14 -0.74 3.83 -7.14
C ARG A 14 0.15 4.55 -6.12
N SER A 15 -0.05 5.84 -5.90
CA SER A 15 0.73 6.61 -4.92
C SER A 15 0.55 6.08 -3.49
N ALA A 16 -0.68 5.72 -3.10
CA ALA A 16 -0.97 5.14 -1.80
C ALA A 16 -0.29 3.76 -1.63
N LEU A 17 -0.46 2.87 -2.61
CA LEU A 17 0.16 1.53 -2.59
C LEU A 17 1.69 1.60 -2.65
N ARG A 18 2.26 2.55 -3.40
CA ARG A 18 3.71 2.79 -3.40
C ARG A 18 4.20 3.21 -2.02
N ARG A 19 3.46 4.08 -1.32
CA ARG A 19 3.81 4.50 0.05
C ARG A 19 3.82 3.30 1.00
N LEU A 20 2.83 2.41 0.92
CA LEU A 20 2.79 1.16 1.65
C LEU A 20 4.05 0.31 1.39
N TYR A 21 4.41 0.09 0.12
CA TYR A 21 5.60 -0.66 -0.25
C TYR A 21 6.90 -0.03 0.27
N LEU A 22 7.05 1.29 0.17
CA LEU A 22 8.26 2.00 0.62
C LEU A 22 8.49 1.85 2.14
N THR A 23 7.41 1.73 2.92
CA THR A 23 7.45 1.50 4.37
C THR A 23 7.33 0.03 4.77
N SER A 24 7.30 -0.89 3.79
CA SER A 24 7.08 -2.32 4.04
C SER A 24 8.27 -2.98 4.72
N ARG A 25 7.99 -4.03 5.50
CA ARG A 25 9.03 -4.81 6.19
C ARG A 25 9.85 -5.62 5.19
N GLU A 26 9.22 -6.11 4.14
CA GLU A 26 9.78 -6.90 3.04
C GLU A 26 10.88 -6.10 2.33
N ARG A 27 10.58 -4.85 1.96
CA ARG A 27 11.58 -3.94 1.37
C ARG A 27 12.72 -3.67 2.34
N GLY A 28 12.41 -3.45 3.63
CA GLY A 28 13.42 -3.24 4.66
C GLY A 28 14.34 -4.46 4.88
N GLN A 29 13.77 -5.66 4.86
CA GLN A 29 14.50 -6.93 4.97
C GLN A 29 15.43 -7.12 3.77
N ALA A 30 14.98 -6.80 2.55
CA ALA A 30 15.84 -6.87 1.36
C ALA A 30 17.08 -5.97 1.50
N ILE A 31 16.90 -4.70 1.91
CA ILE A 31 18.02 -3.77 2.13
C ILE A 31 18.99 -4.30 3.19
N LYS A 32 18.47 -4.85 4.29
CA LYS A 32 19.29 -5.40 5.38
C LYS A 32 20.05 -6.65 4.94
N ARG A 33 19.37 -7.60 4.27
CA ARG A 33 19.98 -8.81 3.68
C ARG A 33 21.14 -8.45 2.77
N ASP A 34 20.95 -7.41 1.95
CA ASP A 34 21.90 -6.95 0.96
C ASP A 34 22.95 -5.98 1.53
N ASN A 35 23.03 -5.87 2.87
CA ASN A 35 23.98 -5.03 3.62
C ASN A 35 24.04 -3.56 3.17
N TYR A 36 22.89 -3.01 2.74
CA TYR A 36 22.78 -1.66 2.20
C TYR A 36 23.70 -1.43 0.98
N SER A 37 23.99 -2.47 0.20
CA SER A 37 24.87 -2.42 -0.97
C SER A 37 24.15 -2.84 -2.25
N CYS A 38 24.52 -2.22 -3.36
CA CYS A 38 24.05 -2.63 -4.69
C CYS A 38 24.55 -4.04 -5.00
N GLN A 39 23.63 -4.94 -5.36
CA GLN A 39 23.96 -6.34 -5.67
C GLN A 39 24.58 -6.53 -7.06
N THR A 40 24.66 -5.45 -7.87
CA THR A 40 25.27 -5.48 -9.21
C THR A 40 26.69 -4.90 -9.21
N CYS A 41 26.89 -3.73 -8.58
CA CYS A 41 28.18 -3.02 -8.60
C CYS A 41 28.88 -2.91 -7.24
N GLY A 42 28.26 -3.39 -6.16
CA GLY A 42 28.83 -3.39 -4.81
C GLY A 42 28.83 -2.05 -4.09
N VAL A 43 28.39 -0.95 -4.70
CA VAL A 43 28.37 0.38 -4.05
C VAL A 43 27.53 0.35 -2.77
N LYS A 44 28.07 0.89 -1.67
CA LYS A 44 27.41 0.94 -0.37
C LYS A 44 26.63 2.24 -0.18
N GLN A 45 25.47 2.16 0.46
CA GLN A 45 24.69 3.34 0.82
C GLN A 45 25.51 4.29 1.70
N SER A 46 25.41 5.58 1.39
CA SER A 46 25.95 6.66 2.20
C SER A 46 24.87 7.72 2.41
N ARG A 47 24.72 8.16 3.66
CA ARG A 47 23.84 9.28 4.04
C ARG A 47 24.64 10.54 4.39
N LYS A 48 25.96 10.53 4.16
CA LYS A 48 26.83 11.66 4.45
C LYS A 48 26.50 12.81 3.50
N LYS A 49 26.26 14.00 4.06
CA LYS A 49 25.95 15.20 3.28
C LYS A 49 27.06 15.51 2.28
N GLY A 50 26.72 15.67 1.00
CA GLY A 50 27.68 15.94 -0.08
C GLY A 50 28.39 14.68 -0.62
N ALA A 51 28.00 13.50 -0.17
CA ALA A 51 28.49 12.21 -0.65
C ALA A 51 27.39 11.14 -0.50
N GLU A 52 26.14 11.52 -0.80
CA GLU A 52 24.98 10.67 -0.68
C GLU A 52 24.98 9.59 -1.77
N VAL A 53 24.81 8.34 -1.34
CA VAL A 53 24.59 7.21 -2.23
C VAL A 53 23.33 6.52 -1.75
N TYR A 54 22.29 6.52 -2.57
CA TYR A 54 21.06 5.80 -2.29
C TYR A 54 21.09 4.44 -2.98
N VAL A 55 20.61 3.42 -2.27
CA VAL A 55 20.34 2.11 -2.85
C VAL A 55 18.83 1.89 -2.83
N GLU A 56 18.30 1.35 -3.92
CA GLU A 56 16.89 1.07 -4.09
C GLU A 56 16.66 -0.43 -4.28
N VAL A 57 15.48 -0.90 -3.90
CA VAL A 57 15.08 -2.30 -4.08
C VAL A 57 14.36 -2.42 -5.40
N HIS A 58 14.88 -3.28 -6.28
CA HIS A 58 14.25 -3.64 -7.54
C HIS A 58 13.57 -5.02 -7.42
N HIS A 59 12.39 -5.17 -8.01
CA HIS A 59 11.72 -6.47 -8.09
C HIS A 59 12.47 -7.39 -9.06
N LYS A 60 12.79 -8.61 -8.63
CA LYS A 60 13.49 -9.59 -9.48
C LYS A 60 12.61 -10.22 -10.56
N ASN A 61 11.30 -10.30 -10.31
CA ASN A 61 10.34 -10.95 -11.20
C ASN A 61 9.37 -9.91 -11.77
N HIS A 62 9.16 -9.94 -13.08
CA HIS A 62 8.27 -9.01 -13.79
C HIS A 62 6.78 -9.16 -13.41
N ASN A 63 6.38 -10.32 -12.87
CA ASN A 63 4.96 -10.60 -12.55
C ASN A 63 4.46 -9.95 -11.24
N ILE A 64 5.35 -9.34 -10.44
CA ILE A 64 5.00 -8.81 -9.10
C ILE A 64 4.34 -7.42 -9.19
N GLU A 65 4.53 -6.67 -10.29
CA GLU A 65 4.01 -5.31 -10.46
C GLU A 65 2.73 -5.25 -11.33
N ASN A 66 1.81 -6.21 -11.16
CA ASN A 66 0.54 -6.22 -11.90
C ASN A 66 -0.45 -5.16 -11.36
N TRP A 67 -0.26 -3.92 -11.81
CA TRP A 67 -1.05 -2.76 -11.37
C TRP A 67 -2.54 -2.87 -11.71
N ASN A 68 -2.90 -3.50 -12.83
CA ASN A 68 -4.30 -3.63 -13.22
C ASN A 68 -5.07 -4.48 -12.20
N LYS A 69 -4.53 -5.63 -11.82
CA LYS A 69 -5.14 -6.48 -10.79
C LYS A 69 -5.22 -5.79 -9.43
N LEU A 70 -4.20 -5.01 -9.06
CA LEU A 70 -4.21 -4.23 -7.82
C LEU A 70 -5.29 -3.14 -7.83
N PHE A 71 -5.50 -2.46 -8.97
CA PHE A 71 -6.54 -1.44 -9.07
C PHE A 71 -7.94 -2.04 -8.99
N GLU A 72 -8.19 -3.18 -9.63
CA GLU A 72 -9.47 -3.88 -9.53
C GLU A 72 -9.74 -4.33 -8.08
N ALA A 73 -8.78 -5.00 -7.43
CA ALA A 73 -8.94 -5.46 -6.05
C ALA A 73 -9.20 -4.30 -5.06
N VAL A 74 -8.52 -3.15 -5.23
CA VAL A 74 -8.76 -1.98 -4.37
C VAL A 74 -10.15 -1.40 -4.58
N ARG A 75 -10.67 -1.41 -5.81
CA ARG A 75 -12.04 -0.93 -6.09
C ARG A 75 -13.10 -1.88 -5.55
N GLU A 76 -12.88 -3.17 -5.72
CA GLU A 76 -13.82 -4.20 -5.31
C GLU A 76 -13.93 -4.29 -3.78
N HIS A 77 -12.81 -4.21 -3.07
CA HIS A 77 -12.77 -4.54 -1.63
C HIS A 77 -12.58 -3.35 -0.69
N LEU A 78 -12.25 -2.15 -1.20
CA LEU A 78 -11.95 -0.99 -0.34
C LEU A 78 -12.63 0.30 -0.80
N LEU A 79 -12.59 0.61 -2.09
CA LEU A 79 -13.20 1.81 -2.68
C LEU A 79 -14.53 1.44 -3.36
N CYS A 80 -15.42 0.80 -2.59
CA CYS A 80 -16.74 0.37 -3.04
C CYS A 80 -17.63 1.54 -3.43
N ALA A 81 -18.77 1.22 -4.03
CA ALA A 81 -19.73 2.22 -4.49
C ALA A 81 -20.32 3.02 -3.31
N PRO A 82 -20.67 4.32 -3.47
CA PRO A 82 -21.24 5.13 -2.40
C PRO A 82 -22.49 4.53 -1.74
N GLU A 83 -23.26 3.72 -2.48
CA GLU A 83 -24.45 3.02 -2.01
C GLU A 83 -24.13 1.95 -0.95
N GLU A 84 -22.88 1.45 -0.93
CA GLU A 84 -22.35 0.51 0.05
C GLU A 84 -21.71 1.23 1.27
N LEU A 85 -21.76 2.57 1.31
CA LEU A 85 -21.17 3.40 2.35
C LEU A 85 -22.24 4.17 3.11
N THR A 86 -22.02 4.37 4.40
CA THR A 86 -22.88 5.22 5.24
C THR A 86 -22.05 6.12 6.14
N THR A 87 -22.55 7.32 6.40
CA THR A 87 -21.87 8.32 7.24
C THR A 87 -22.37 8.19 8.67
N LEU A 88 -21.46 7.94 9.61
CA LEU A 88 -21.76 7.80 11.03
C LEU A 88 -20.95 8.79 11.86
N CYS A 89 -21.48 9.20 13.02
CA CYS A 89 -20.65 9.87 14.02
C CYS A 89 -19.60 8.90 14.58
N ARG A 90 -18.56 9.45 15.22
CA ARG A 90 -17.42 8.66 15.72
C ARG A 90 -17.83 7.56 16.70
N GLU A 91 -18.82 7.82 17.55
CA GLU A 91 -19.31 6.88 18.56
C GLU A 91 -20.07 5.73 17.91
N CYS A 92 -21.08 6.03 17.10
CA CYS A 92 -21.84 5.02 16.36
C CYS A 92 -20.93 4.16 15.46
N HIS A 93 -19.93 4.75 14.81
CA HIS A 93 -18.98 4.00 13.98
C HIS A 93 -18.16 2.98 14.81
N LYS A 94 -17.71 3.36 16.01
CA LYS A 94 -16.96 2.46 16.91
C LYS A 94 -17.82 1.29 17.38
N GLU A 95 -19.05 1.58 17.81
CA GLU A 95 -19.99 0.55 18.25
C GLU A 95 -20.30 -0.46 17.15
N LEU A 96 -20.60 0.02 15.95
CA LEU A 96 -20.89 -0.83 14.80
C LEU A 96 -19.67 -1.69 14.42
N THR A 97 -18.46 -1.10 14.44
CA THR A 97 -17.22 -1.84 14.20
C THR A 97 -17.02 -2.96 15.23
N ALA A 98 -17.29 -2.71 16.51
CA ALA A 98 -17.19 -3.71 17.56
C ALA A 98 -18.20 -4.85 17.38
N LYS A 99 -19.47 -4.52 17.10
CA LYS A 99 -20.53 -5.50 16.80
C LYS A 99 -20.15 -6.39 15.61
N ASN A 100 -19.75 -5.79 14.49
CA ASN A 100 -19.30 -6.51 13.30
C ASN A 100 -18.12 -7.46 13.57
N LYS A 101 -17.24 -7.11 14.51
CA LYS A 101 -16.12 -7.97 14.90
C LYS A 101 -16.59 -9.19 15.70
N LEU A 102 -17.54 -9.01 16.62
CA LEU A 102 -18.14 -10.10 17.39
C LEU A 102 -18.91 -11.06 16.48
N ASP A 103 -19.70 -10.53 15.54
CA ASP A 103 -20.49 -11.34 14.60
C ASP A 103 -19.63 -12.16 13.64
N LYS A 104 -18.42 -11.71 13.32
CA LYS A 104 -17.47 -12.49 12.51
C LYS A 104 -16.84 -13.63 13.32
N LEU A 105 -16.58 -13.41 14.61
CA LEU A 105 -15.99 -14.43 15.48
C LEU A 105 -16.98 -15.56 15.78
N SER A 106 -18.26 -15.26 15.95
CA SER A 106 -19.30 -16.28 16.19
C SER A 106 -19.63 -17.15 14.98
N LYS A 107 -19.26 -16.72 13.76
CA LYS A 107 -19.45 -17.49 12.51
C LYS A 107 -18.27 -18.41 12.17
N LEU A 108 -17.18 -18.33 12.93
CA LEU A 108 -15.97 -19.14 12.75
C LEU A 108 -15.83 -20.24 13.82
N SER A 109 -16.74 -20.27 14.79
CA SER A 109 -16.88 -21.26 15.86
C SER A 109 -18.03 -22.21 15.58
#